data_AF-A0A7S4CC38-F1
#
_entry.id   AF-A0A7S4CC38-F1
#
_cell.length_a   1.000
_cell.length_b   1.000
_cell.length_c   1.000
_cell.angle_alpha   90.00
_cell.angle_beta   90.00
_cell.angle_gamma   90.00
#
_symmetry.space_group_name_H-M   'P 1'
#
loop_
_entity.id
_entity.type
_entity.pdbx_description
1 polymer ?
#
loop_
_entity_poly.entity_id
_entity_poly.type
_entity_poly.pdbx_seq_one_letter_code
_entity_poly.pdbx_strand_id
1 'polypeptide(L)'
;GYMPLPVVTSKFTVNWQNAIKPSKILADNAYDASLVFSHDRACLPFKALFTWQGELLSKACHQHLTLSDLGTLPPKDSTILHLQKFCDLWEAAARAQQSSPDDTDESEPCGRGAPLPAPWDGAASFRGSLFATMWAPMLMAGLLRLLVVGLSFTGPLVLKRILEYMVAK
;
A
#
# COMPACT_ATOMS: atom_id res chain seq x y z
N GLY A 1 -44.14 32.59 -36.15
CA GLY A 1 -43.27 31.50 -35.62
C GLY A 1 -41.86 31.79 -36.09
N TYR A 2 -40.80 31.62 -35.30
CA TYR A 2 -40.63 31.02 -33.98
C TYR A 2 -39.67 31.94 -33.20
N MET A 3 -39.91 32.11 -31.90
CA MET A 3 -38.94 32.76 -31.00
C MET A 3 -37.76 31.80 -30.74
N PRO A 4 -36.50 32.26 -30.76
CA PRO A 4 -35.39 31.48 -30.24
C PRO A 4 -35.37 31.54 -28.72
N LEU A 5 -35.39 30.36 -28.08
CA LEU A 5 -35.18 30.18 -26.65
C LEU A 5 -33.75 30.55 -26.25
N PRO A 6 -33.52 31.19 -25.09
CA PRO A 6 -32.18 31.37 -24.56
C PRO A 6 -31.64 30.02 -24.05
N VAL A 7 -30.59 29.52 -24.70
CA VAL A 7 -29.79 28.40 -24.19
C VAL A 7 -28.98 28.93 -23.01
N VAL A 8 -29.48 28.69 -21.80
CA VAL A 8 -28.70 28.86 -20.57
C VAL A 8 -27.71 27.69 -20.49
N THR A 9 -26.57 27.80 -21.17
CA THR A 9 -25.41 26.96 -20.86
C THR A 9 -24.85 27.43 -19.51
N SER A 10 -25.34 26.84 -18.42
CA SER A 10 -24.77 27.01 -17.10
C SER A 10 -23.32 26.56 -17.13
N LYS A 11 -22.40 27.54 -17.07
CA LYS A 11 -20.97 27.31 -16.86
C LYS A 11 -20.77 26.77 -15.44
N PHE A 12 -20.85 25.46 -15.26
CA PHE A 12 -20.22 24.78 -14.13
C PHE A 12 -18.81 24.35 -14.54
N THR A 13 -17.96 25.33 -14.88
CA THR A 13 -16.52 25.16 -14.76
C THR A 13 -16.23 25.21 -13.26
N VAL A 14 -16.26 24.05 -12.60
CA VAL A 14 -15.75 23.95 -11.23
C VAL A 14 -14.25 24.20 -11.33
N ASN A 15 -13.87 25.43 -11.02
CA ASN A 15 -12.52 25.93 -11.11
C ASN A 15 -11.69 25.35 -9.95
N TRP A 16 -11.32 24.07 -10.06
CA TRP A 16 -10.44 23.38 -9.11
C TRP A 16 -9.05 24.00 -9.03
N GLN A 17 -8.64 24.84 -10.00
CA GLN A 17 -7.36 25.55 -9.97
C GLN A 17 -7.31 26.66 -8.90
N ASN A 18 -8.46 27.17 -8.45
CA ASN A 18 -8.50 28.26 -7.46
C ASN A 18 -8.71 27.80 -6.02
N ALA A 19 -9.12 26.55 -5.77
CA ALA A 19 -9.35 26.03 -4.42
C ALA A 19 -8.09 25.45 -3.76
N ILE A 20 -7.03 25.24 -4.54
CA ILE A 20 -5.75 24.71 -4.05
C ILE A 20 -4.66 25.61 -4.61
N LYS A 21 -4.47 26.80 -4.02
CA LYS A 21 -3.10 27.31 -3.96
C LYS A 21 -2.36 26.28 -3.11
N PRO A 22 -1.39 25.50 -3.63
CA PRO A 22 -0.49 24.77 -2.76
C PRO A 22 0.20 25.84 -1.94
N SER A 23 -0.26 26.02 -0.71
CA SER A 23 0.37 26.88 0.28
C SER A 23 1.82 26.45 0.33
N LYS A 24 2.72 27.29 -0.23
CA LYS A 24 4.14 27.60 0.07
C LYS A 24 5.03 26.61 0.88
N ILE A 25 4.60 25.38 1.10
CA ILE A 25 5.22 24.33 1.92
C ILE A 25 5.91 23.31 0.99
N LEU A 26 5.68 23.40 -0.32
CA LEU A 26 6.28 22.54 -1.36
C LEU A 26 7.49 23.17 -2.06
N ALA A 27 7.99 24.33 -1.61
CA ALA A 27 8.99 25.11 -2.34
C ALA A 27 10.46 24.85 -1.97
N ASP A 28 10.77 24.17 -0.85
CA ASP A 28 12.15 24.11 -0.33
C ASP A 28 12.86 22.75 -0.43
N ASN A 29 12.26 21.73 -1.03
CA ASN A 29 12.94 20.46 -1.25
C ASN A 29 12.95 20.11 -2.73
N ALA A 30 14.14 20.17 -3.33
CA ALA A 30 14.51 19.76 -4.68
C ALA A 30 13.38 19.03 -5.44
N TYR A 31 12.72 19.75 -6.33
CA TYR A 31 11.74 19.21 -7.27
C TYR A 31 12.48 18.30 -8.26
N ASP A 32 12.53 17.01 -7.97
CA ASP A 32 12.90 16.02 -8.96
C ASP A 32 11.68 15.82 -9.88
N ALA A 33 11.68 16.56 -10.99
CA ALA A 33 10.59 16.59 -11.97
C ALA A 33 10.30 15.23 -12.63
N SER A 34 11.09 14.19 -12.32
CA SER A 34 10.91 12.81 -12.80
C SER A 34 9.92 11.99 -11.96
N LEU A 35 9.63 12.40 -10.73
CA LEU A 35 8.77 11.68 -9.79
C LEU A 35 7.30 12.11 -9.93
N VAL A 36 6.60 11.52 -10.91
CA VAL A 36 5.15 11.76 -11.12
C VAL A 36 4.31 11.05 -10.05
N PHE A 37 4.84 10.00 -9.40
CA PHE A 37 4.15 9.27 -8.33
C PHE A 37 4.30 9.93 -6.96
N SER A 38 3.43 10.90 -6.66
CA SER A 38 3.41 11.64 -5.37
C SER A 38 2.68 10.91 -4.22
N HIS A 39 2.44 9.59 -4.33
CA HIS A 39 1.69 8.86 -3.31
C HIS A 39 2.40 8.88 -1.94
N ASP A 40 3.73 9.02 -1.92
CA ASP A 40 4.49 9.10 -0.68
C ASP A 40 4.34 10.42 0.05
N ARG A 41 4.27 11.51 -0.72
CA ARG A 41 4.22 12.88 -0.21
C ARG A 41 2.79 13.38 0.03
N ALA A 42 1.80 12.65 -0.48
CA ALA A 42 0.39 12.95 -0.27
C ALA A 42 -0.03 12.78 1.20
N CYS A 43 -0.90 13.66 1.70
CA CYS A 43 -1.52 13.46 3.02
C CYS A 43 -2.43 12.22 3.02
N LEU A 44 -2.67 11.60 4.19
CA LEU A 44 -3.49 10.40 4.33
C LEU A 44 -4.84 10.41 3.56
N PRO A 45 -5.68 11.47 3.60
CA PRO A 45 -6.92 11.48 2.83
C PRO A 45 -6.68 11.48 1.31
N PHE A 46 -5.61 12.12 0.83
CA PHE A 46 -5.23 12.11 -0.58
C PHE A 46 -4.71 10.74 -1.03
N LYS A 47 -4.01 10.02 -0.13
CA LYS A 47 -3.63 8.62 -0.37
C LYS A 47 -4.85 7.70 -0.42
N ALA A 48 -5.76 7.84 0.55
CA ALA A 48 -6.94 6.98 0.68
C ALA A 48 -7.94 7.14 -0.47
N LEU A 49 -8.12 8.37 -0.96
CA LEU A 49 -9.01 8.69 -2.08
C LEU A 49 -8.31 8.59 -3.45
N PHE A 50 -7.03 8.23 -3.48
CA PHE A 50 -6.22 8.14 -4.70
C PHE A 50 -6.29 9.41 -5.58
N THR A 51 -6.45 10.59 -4.97
CA THR A 51 -6.69 11.84 -5.70
C THR A 51 -5.51 12.25 -6.57
N TRP A 52 -4.30 11.80 -6.23
CA TRP A 52 -3.10 11.95 -7.05
C TRP A 52 -3.21 11.27 -8.42
N GLN A 53 -4.06 10.25 -8.59
CA GLN A 53 -4.30 9.63 -9.91
C GLN A 53 -5.21 10.47 -10.81
N GLY A 54 -5.95 11.45 -10.25
CA GLY A 54 -6.90 12.25 -11.00
C GLY A 54 -6.26 13.04 -12.14
N GLU A 55 -5.05 13.56 -11.94
CA GLU A 55 -4.31 14.29 -12.98
C GLU A 55 -3.89 13.37 -14.14
N LEU A 56 -3.41 12.17 -13.82
CA LEU A 56 -3.04 11.16 -14.82
C LEU A 56 -4.26 10.70 -15.63
N LEU A 57 -5.39 10.46 -14.96
CA LEU A 57 -6.65 10.07 -15.61
C LEU A 57 -7.20 11.20 -16.48
N SER A 58 -7.17 12.44 -16.01
CA SER A 58 -7.57 13.61 -16.79
C SER A 58 -6.73 13.75 -18.06
N LYS A 59 -5.41 13.56 -17.94
CA LYS A 59 -4.49 13.57 -19.09
C LYS A 59 -4.80 12.45 -20.07
N ALA A 60 -5.08 11.25 -19.57
CA ALA A 60 -5.44 10.09 -20.39
C ALA A 60 -6.72 10.31 -21.21
N CYS A 61 -7.67 11.11 -20.70
CA CYS A 61 -8.90 11.44 -21.42
C CYS A 61 -8.67 12.37 -22.63
N HIS A 62 -7.57 13.14 -22.63
CA HIS A 62 -7.29 14.13 -23.67
C HIS A 62 -6.14 13.73 -24.60
N GLN A 63 -5.24 12.84 -24.16
CA GLN A 63 -4.09 12.40 -24.93
C GLN A 63 -3.68 10.97 -24.56
N HIS A 64 -3.04 10.26 -25.50
CA HIS A 64 -2.42 8.98 -25.22
C HIS A 64 -1.29 9.16 -24.20
N LEU A 65 -1.36 8.40 -23.11
CA LEU A 65 -0.31 8.36 -22.10
C LEU A 65 0.95 7.71 -22.69
N THR A 66 2.09 8.33 -22.42
CA THR A 66 3.42 7.83 -22.73
C THR A 66 4.11 7.31 -21.47
N LEU A 67 5.16 6.50 -21.61
CA LEU A 67 5.95 6.02 -20.46
C LEU A 67 6.50 7.16 -19.59
N SER A 68 6.80 8.31 -20.21
CA SER A 68 7.24 9.52 -19.51
C SER A 68 6.17 10.10 -18.58
N ASP A 69 4.88 9.84 -18.85
CA ASP A 69 3.77 10.33 -18.03
C ASP A 69 3.53 9.49 -16.76
N LEU A 70 4.02 8.24 -16.74
CA LEU A 70 3.94 7.42 -15.53
C LEU A 70 4.99 7.87 -14.49
N GLY A 71 6.10 8.46 -14.92
CA GLY A 71 7.20 8.81 -14.01
C GLY A 71 7.92 7.60 -13.43
N THR A 72 8.85 7.86 -12.51
CA THR A 72 9.65 6.82 -11.86
C THR A 72 9.02 6.33 -10.55
N LEU A 73 9.16 5.02 -10.29
CA LEU A 73 8.80 4.46 -8.99
C LEU A 73 9.69 5.08 -7.89
N PRO A 74 9.13 5.34 -6.70
CA PRO A 74 9.95 5.82 -5.59
C PRO A 74 10.98 4.75 -5.20
N PRO A 75 12.17 5.15 -4.70
CA PRO A 75 13.24 4.22 -4.38
C PRO A 75 12.83 3.09 -3.42
N LYS A 76 11.91 3.39 -2.50
CA LYS A 76 11.37 2.43 -1.53
C LYS A 76 10.57 1.28 -2.15
N ASP A 77 10.00 1.48 -3.34
CA ASP A 77 9.21 0.49 -4.08
C ASP A 77 10.03 -0.15 -5.21
N SER A 78 11.32 0.18 -5.29
CA SER A 78 12.20 -0.42 -6.27
C SER A 78 12.37 -1.92 -6.03
N THR A 79 12.38 -2.69 -7.11
CA THR A 79 12.58 -4.14 -7.06
C THR A 79 13.93 -4.49 -6.43
N ILE A 80 14.96 -3.66 -6.66
CA ILE A 80 16.30 -3.86 -6.12
C ILE A 80 16.27 -3.81 -4.58
N LEU A 81 15.58 -2.83 -3.99
CA LEU A 81 15.51 -2.70 -2.54
C LEU A 81 14.73 -3.87 -1.90
N HIS A 82 13.63 -4.29 -2.50
CA HIS A 82 12.85 -5.44 -2.01
C HIS A 82 13.62 -6.76 -2.13
N LEU A 83 14.34 -6.96 -3.24
CA LEU A 83 15.18 -8.13 -3.43
C LEU A 83 16.33 -8.15 -2.42
N GLN A 84 16.98 -7.01 -2.18
CA GLN A 84 18.05 -6.91 -1.19
C GLN A 84 17.55 -7.26 0.22
N LYS A 85 16.42 -6.69 0.65
CA LYS A 85 15.79 -7.05 1.94
C LYS A 85 15.49 -8.54 2.06
N PHE A 86 15.02 -9.15 0.96
CA PHE A 86 14.77 -10.58 0.93
C PHE A 86 16.08 -11.38 1.08
N CYS A 87 17.12 -11.03 0.32
CA CYS A 87 18.44 -11.67 0.40
C CYS A 87 19.03 -11.57 1.82
N ASP A 88 18.98 -10.41 2.45
CA ASP A 88 19.49 -10.19 3.80
C ASP A 88 18.80 -11.12 4.83
N LEU A 89 17.46 -11.23 4.75
CA LEU A 89 16.68 -12.10 5.64
C LEU A 89 16.91 -13.58 5.35
N TRP A 90 17.07 -13.95 4.09
CA TRP A 90 17.37 -15.32 3.67
C TRP A 90 18.75 -15.77 4.12
N GLU A 91 19.77 -14.92 3.95
CA GLU A 91 21.13 -15.18 4.44
C GLU A 91 21.21 -15.22 5.97
N ALA A 92 20.45 -14.37 6.66
CA ALA A 92 20.34 -14.42 8.11
C ALA A 92 19.72 -15.75 8.59
N ALA A 93 18.65 -16.21 7.93
CA ALA A 93 18.01 -17.49 8.24
C ALA A 93 18.94 -18.68 7.96
N ALA A 94 19.70 -18.63 6.86
CA ALA A 94 20.70 -19.65 6.53
C ALA A 94 21.83 -19.71 7.56
N ARG A 95 22.34 -18.55 8.01
CA ARG A 95 23.37 -18.47 9.06
C ARG A 95 22.86 -18.98 10.41
N ALA A 96 21.64 -18.62 10.79
CA ALA A 96 21.04 -19.07 12.05
C ALA A 96 20.87 -20.60 12.15
N GLN A 97 20.71 -21.28 11.01
CA GLN A 97 20.66 -22.75 10.95
C GLN A 97 22.03 -23.41 10.96
N GLN A 98 23.08 -22.72 10.50
CA GLN A 98 24.47 -23.19 10.56
C GLN A 98 25.09 -22.97 11.94
N SER A 99 24.65 -21.96 12.68
CA SER A 99 25.07 -21.69 14.06
C SER A 99 24.36 -22.60 15.08
N SER A 100 24.28 -23.90 14.80
CA SER A 100 23.89 -24.90 15.79
C SER A 100 24.97 -24.96 16.88
N PRO A 101 24.62 -24.96 18.18
CA PRO A 101 25.60 -24.90 19.27
C PRO A 101 26.30 -26.24 19.42
N ASP A 102 27.54 -26.33 18.94
CA ASP A 102 28.45 -27.46 19.20
C ASP A 102 29.52 -27.10 20.27
N ASP A 103 29.29 -26.03 21.03
CA ASP A 103 30.15 -25.61 22.15
C ASP A 103 29.46 -25.89 23.51
N THR A 104 28.83 -27.05 23.66
CA THR A 104 28.54 -27.58 25.01
C THR A 104 29.63 -28.59 25.33
N ASP A 105 30.63 -28.15 26.09
CA ASP A 105 31.64 -29.00 26.73
C ASP A 105 30.98 -30.30 27.25
N GLU A 106 31.27 -31.41 26.59
CA GLU A 106 30.87 -32.74 27.04
C GLU A 106 31.61 -33.08 28.33
N SER A 107 30.91 -32.97 29.45
CA SER A 107 31.16 -33.81 30.60
C SER A 107 29.88 -34.52 31.02
N GLU A 108 29.43 -35.49 30.20
CA GLU A 108 28.99 -36.81 30.70
C GLU A 108 28.69 -37.80 29.55
N PRO A 109 29.04 -39.10 29.72
CA PRO A 109 28.75 -40.14 28.75
C PRO A 109 27.47 -40.90 29.11
N CYS A 110 26.49 -41.00 28.20
CA CYS A 110 25.76 -42.23 27.88
C CYS A 110 24.52 -41.97 27.00
N GLY A 111 24.56 -42.51 25.78
CA GLY A 111 23.45 -43.32 25.27
C GLY A 111 22.13 -42.61 24.95
N ARG A 112 22.16 -41.59 24.10
CA ARG A 112 21.05 -41.32 23.17
C ARG A 112 21.60 -40.48 22.03
N GLY A 113 21.68 -41.07 20.83
CA GLY A 113 22.24 -40.39 19.66
C GLY A 113 21.59 -39.01 19.49
N ALA A 114 22.44 -37.98 19.49
CA ALA A 114 22.00 -36.63 19.19
C ALA A 114 21.24 -36.67 17.86
N PRO A 115 20.04 -36.07 17.75
CA PRO A 115 19.38 -35.97 16.47
C PRO A 115 20.31 -35.22 15.53
N LEU A 116 20.70 -35.87 14.43
CA LEU A 116 21.48 -35.25 13.36
C LEU A 116 20.87 -33.88 13.03
N PRO A 117 21.69 -32.84 12.78
CA PRO A 117 21.16 -31.55 12.37
C PRO A 117 20.22 -31.76 11.19
N ALA A 118 18.99 -31.26 11.32
CA ALA A 118 17.98 -31.44 10.29
C ALA A 118 18.56 -30.94 8.95
N PRO A 119 18.39 -31.71 7.85
CA PRO A 119 18.90 -31.32 6.56
C PRO A 119 18.34 -29.94 6.20
N TRP A 120 19.18 -29.06 5.67
CA TRP A 120 18.80 -27.71 5.30
C TRP A 120 17.57 -27.74 4.40
N ASP A 121 16.43 -27.33 4.94
CA ASP A 121 15.19 -27.18 4.18
C ASP A 121 15.16 -25.78 3.58
N GLY A 122 15.88 -25.61 2.47
CA GLY A 122 15.87 -24.37 1.71
C GLY A 122 14.47 -23.92 1.33
N ALA A 123 13.51 -24.83 1.15
CA ALA A 123 12.14 -24.45 0.84
C ALA A 123 11.43 -23.79 2.03
N ALA A 124 11.64 -24.31 3.25
CA ALA A 124 11.08 -23.74 4.48
C ALA A 124 11.66 -22.37 4.80
N SER A 125 12.98 -22.22 4.71
CA SER A 125 13.66 -20.94 4.92
C SER A 125 13.20 -19.88 3.91
N PHE A 126 12.80 -20.30 2.70
CA PHE A 126 12.54 -19.38 1.57
C PHE A 126 11.16 -18.76 1.78
N ARG A 127 10.22 -19.63 2.13
CA ARG A 127 8.88 -19.24 2.55
C ARG A 127 8.93 -18.35 3.79
N GLY A 128 9.78 -18.67 4.77
CA GLY A 128 9.99 -17.87 5.97
C GLY A 128 10.44 -16.44 5.64
N SER A 129 11.46 -16.28 4.82
CA SER A 129 12.00 -14.96 4.43
C SER A 129 11.05 -14.17 3.52
N LEU A 130 10.32 -14.83 2.62
CA LEU A 130 9.25 -14.21 1.84
C LEU A 130 8.11 -13.71 2.73
N PHE A 131 7.69 -14.53 3.68
CA PHE A 131 6.63 -14.14 4.60
C PHE A 131 7.09 -12.98 5.49
N ALA A 132 8.31 -13.02 6.01
CA ALA A 132 8.87 -11.95 6.83
C ALA A 132 8.95 -10.61 6.08
N THR A 133 9.29 -10.62 4.79
CA THR A 133 9.32 -9.40 3.96
C THR A 133 7.92 -8.84 3.66
N MET A 134 6.90 -9.70 3.50
CA MET A 134 5.55 -9.29 3.07
C MET A 134 4.52 -9.21 4.21
N TRP A 135 4.83 -9.67 5.41
CA TRP A 135 3.86 -9.79 6.49
C TRP A 135 3.25 -8.46 6.93
N ALA A 136 4.07 -7.42 7.08
CA ALA A 136 3.61 -6.12 7.54
C ALA A 136 2.53 -5.50 6.62
N PRO A 137 2.72 -5.38 5.29
CA PRO A 137 1.67 -4.88 4.40
C PRO A 137 0.45 -5.81 4.34
N MET A 138 0.63 -7.13 4.43
CA MET A 138 -0.49 -8.09 4.46
C MET A 138 -1.35 -7.91 5.71
N LEU A 139 -0.73 -7.73 6.88
CA LEU A 139 -1.44 -7.51 8.14
C LEU A 139 -2.24 -6.21 8.11
N MET A 140 -1.65 -5.12 7.61
CA MET A 140 -2.34 -3.85 7.43
C MET A 140 -3.52 -3.95 6.47
N ALA A 141 -3.35 -4.65 5.33
CA ALA A 141 -4.43 -4.90 4.39
C ALA A 141 -5.56 -5.73 5.03
N GLY A 142 -5.20 -6.76 5.82
CA GLY A 142 -6.16 -7.58 6.56
C GLY A 142 -6.98 -6.76 7.57
N LEU A 143 -6.33 -5.92 8.37
CA LEU A 143 -6.99 -5.02 9.32
C LEU A 143 -7.96 -4.06 8.63
N LEU A 144 -7.52 -3.44 7.53
CA LEU A 144 -8.37 -2.53 6.76
C LEU A 144 -9.59 -3.27 6.19
N ARG A 145 -9.39 -4.50 5.71
CA ARG A 145 -10.48 -5.34 5.20
C ARG A 145 -11.50 -5.67 6.29
N LEU A 146 -11.04 -6.04 7.49
CA LEU A 146 -11.92 -6.31 8.63
C LEU A 146 -12.72 -5.06 9.02
N LEU A 147 -12.10 -3.88 9.01
CA LEU A 147 -12.78 -2.62 9.30
C LEU A 147 -13.89 -2.33 8.29
N VAL A 148 -13.64 -2.53 6.99
CA VAL A 148 -14.65 -2.39 5.93
C VAL A 148 -15.81 -3.37 6.11
N VAL A 149 -15.50 -4.63 6.44
CA VAL A 149 -16.52 -5.64 6.73
C VAL A 149 -17.36 -5.23 7.93
N GLY A 150 -16.74 -4.77 9.02
CA GLY A 150 -17.43 -4.26 10.20
C GLY A 150 -18.38 -3.09 9.89
N LEU A 151 -17.90 -2.11 9.11
CA LEU A 151 -18.71 -0.97 8.67
C LEU A 151 -19.88 -1.37 7.75
N SER A 152 -19.72 -2.44 6.98
CA SER A 152 -20.77 -2.94 6.07
C SER A 152 -22.00 -3.44 6.84
N PHE A 153 -21.84 -3.89 8.10
CA PHE A 153 -22.96 -4.26 8.97
C PHE A 153 -23.70 -3.06 9.56
N THR A 154 -23.04 -1.90 9.63
CA THR A 154 -23.65 -0.70 10.21
C THR A 154 -24.78 -0.16 9.32
N GLY A 155 -24.64 -0.26 7.99
CA GLY A 155 -25.65 0.22 7.03
C GLY A 155 -27.05 -0.36 7.24
N PRO A 156 -27.22 -1.70 7.21
CA PRO A 156 -28.51 -2.33 7.45
C PRO A 156 -29.12 -2.04 8.83
N LEU A 157 -28.29 -1.96 9.88
CA LEU A 157 -28.74 -1.67 11.24
C LEU A 157 -29.27 -0.23 11.37
N VAL A 158 -28.57 0.73 10.79
CA VAL A 158 -29.01 2.13 10.75
C VAL A 158 -30.29 2.26 9.93
N LEU A 159 -30.37 1.60 8.77
CA LEU A 159 -31.57 1.62 7.93
C LEU A 159 -32.79 1.05 8.65
N LYS A 160 -32.62 -0.07 9.38
CA LYS A 160 -33.69 -0.65 10.21
C LYS A 160 -34.20 0.34 11.26
N ARG A 161 -33.31 1.04 11.97
CA ARG A 161 -33.70 2.04 12.97
C ARG A 161 -34.44 3.23 12.36
N ILE A 162 -34.01 3.70 11.20
CA ILE A 162 -34.69 4.78 10.49
C ILE A 162 -36.10 4.35 10.09
N LEU A 163 -36.27 3.13 9.57
CA LEU A 163 -37.58 2.58 9.22
C LEU A 163 -38.50 2.43 10.43
N GLU A 164 -37.98 1.87 11.54
CA GLU A 164 -38.74 1.78 12.80
C GLU A 164 -39.21 3.15 13.29
N TYR A 165 -38.35 4.17 13.20
CA TYR A 165 -38.70 5.54 13.58
C TYR A 165 -39.78 6.16 12.68
N MET A 166 -39.72 5.92 11.37
CA MET A 166 -40.72 6.44 10.42
C MET A 166 -42.08 5.75 10.57
N VAL A 167 -42.12 4.46 10.92
CA VAL A 167 -43.37 3.71 11.11
C VAL A 167 -44.05 4.03 12.45
N ALA A 168 -43.26 4.38 13.47
CA ALA A 168 -43.77 4.72 14.80
C ALA A 168 -44.40 6.14 14.88
N LYS A 169 -44.36 6.91 13.79
CA LYS A 169 -44.83 8.29 13.71
C LYS A 169 -46.03 8.40 12.79
#